data_AF-V5ID85-F1
#
_entry.id   AF-V5ID85-F1
#
_cell.length_a   1.000
_cell.length_b   1.000
_cell.length_c   1.000
_cell.angle_alpha   90.00
_cell.angle_beta   90.00
_cell.angle_gamma   90.00
#
_symmetry.space_group_name_H-M   'P 1'
#
loop_
_entity.id
_entity.type
_entity.pdbx_description
1 polymer ?
#
loop_
_entity_poly.entity_id
_entity_poly.type
_entity_poly.pdbx_seq_one_letter_code
_entity_poly.pdbx_strand_id
1 'polypeptide(L)'
;MWSRSGRYDYGMGWTLAATAPGYGGCAEEPPFVAYHGGSSIGGTSVLVVLPNEASGRMTAAERKRSNDLPRGVVIAIIGNLSGADYKEAALSIAREFTKLAS
;
A
#
# COMPACT_ATOMS: atom_id res chain seq x y z
N MET A 1 -5.88 -12.81 -13.05
CA MET A 1 -5.79 -13.91 -12.07
C MET A 1 -4.86 -13.46 -10.96
N TRP A 2 -5.26 -13.58 -9.69
CA TRP A 2 -4.41 -13.25 -8.54
C TRP A 2 -3.53 -14.45 -8.18
N SER A 3 -2.29 -14.20 -7.76
CA SER A 3 -1.33 -15.20 -7.29
C SER A 3 -0.90 -14.86 -5.86
N ARG A 4 -0.94 -15.84 -4.97
CA ARG A 4 -0.54 -15.67 -3.56
C ARG A 4 0.86 -16.21 -3.33
N SER A 5 1.71 -15.42 -2.70
CA SER A 5 3.06 -15.79 -2.26
C SER A 5 3.27 -15.37 -0.81
N GLY A 6 3.10 -16.33 0.11
CA GLY A 6 3.21 -16.11 1.54
C GLY A 6 2.22 -15.04 2.05
N ARG A 7 2.76 -13.90 2.47
CA ARG A 7 2.00 -12.73 2.98
C ARG A 7 1.63 -11.71 1.90
N TYR A 8 1.82 -12.02 0.63
CA TYR A 8 1.55 -11.10 -0.47
C TYR A 8 0.65 -11.72 -1.51
N ASP A 9 -0.28 -10.93 -2.05
CA ASP A 9 -1.09 -11.26 -3.21
C ASP A 9 -0.68 -10.37 -4.38
N TYR A 10 -0.38 -10.97 -5.54
CA TYR A 10 -0.01 -10.28 -6.76
C TYR A 10 -1.09 -10.44 -7.82
N GLY A 11 -1.49 -9.34 -8.45
CA GLY A 11 -2.47 -9.36 -9.53
C GLY A 11 -2.61 -8.00 -10.19
N MET A 12 -2.94 -8.00 -11.49
CA MET A 12 -3.17 -6.77 -12.26
C MET A 12 -2.00 -5.76 -12.21
N GLY A 13 -0.75 -6.24 -12.03
CA GLY A 13 0.44 -5.39 -11.91
C GLY A 13 0.72 -4.85 -10.50
N TRP A 14 -0.09 -5.21 -9.51
CA TRP A 14 0.02 -4.75 -8.13
C TRP A 14 0.36 -5.89 -7.19
N THR A 15 1.16 -5.58 -6.17
CA THR A 15 1.33 -6.44 -5.01
C THR A 15 0.59 -5.84 -3.82
N LEU A 16 -0.22 -6.67 -3.15
CA LEU A 16 -0.96 -6.33 -1.96
C LEU A 16 -0.35 -7.09 -0.78
N ALA A 17 -0.15 -6.42 0.35
CA ALA A 17 0.11 -7.12 1.60
C ALA A 17 -1.18 -7.83 2.04
N ALA A 18 -1.14 -9.15 2.17
CA ALA A 18 -2.27 -9.94 2.62
C ALA A 18 -2.60 -9.54 4.07
N THR A 19 -3.81 -9.02 4.27
CA THR A 19 -4.44 -8.85 5.59
C THR A 19 -4.84 -10.24 6.09
N ALA A 20 -3.86 -11.09 6.40
CA ALA A 20 -4.15 -12.36 7.04
C ALA A 20 -4.34 -12.09 8.55
N PRO A 21 -5.44 -12.53 9.18
CA PRO A 21 -5.60 -12.41 10.61
C PRO A 21 -4.44 -13.09 11.32
N GLY A 22 -3.89 -12.44 12.36
CA GLY A 22 -2.96 -13.10 13.26
C GLY A 22 -3.65 -14.35 13.83
N TYR A 23 -3.02 -15.51 13.67
CA TYR A 23 -3.46 -16.77 14.26
C TYR A 23 -3.75 -16.50 15.76
N GLY A 24 -5.03 -16.61 16.18
CA GLY A 24 -5.42 -16.42 17.58
C GLY A 24 -6.24 -15.16 17.93
N GLY A 25 -6.71 -14.37 16.96
CA GLY A 25 -7.75 -13.34 17.19
C GLY A 25 -7.33 -12.10 17.98
N CYS A 26 -6.04 -11.93 18.28
CA CYS A 26 -5.53 -10.84 19.12
C CYS A 26 -4.65 -9.80 18.41
N ALA A 27 -4.34 -9.95 17.11
CA ALA A 27 -3.52 -8.98 16.39
C ALA A 27 -4.40 -8.20 15.41
N GLU A 28 -4.43 -6.86 15.57
CA GLU A 28 -5.00 -5.94 14.59
C GLU A 28 -4.44 -6.24 13.20
N GLU A 29 -5.31 -6.28 12.18
CA GLU A 29 -4.87 -6.50 10.80
C GLU A 29 -3.89 -5.38 10.40
N PRO A 30 -2.73 -5.71 9.80
CA PRO A 30 -1.83 -4.67 9.31
C PRO A 30 -2.57 -3.82 8.26
N PRO A 31 -2.35 -2.50 8.24
CA PRO A 31 -3.06 -1.62 7.32
C PRO A 31 -2.83 -2.06 5.87
N PHE A 32 -3.85 -1.91 5.04
CA PHE A 32 -3.77 -2.30 3.63
C PHE A 32 -2.64 -1.53 2.95
N VAL A 33 -1.77 -2.24 2.22
CA VAL A 33 -0.70 -1.63 1.42
C VAL A 33 -0.72 -2.23 0.02
N ALA A 34 -0.83 -1.35 -0.99
CA ALA A 34 -0.62 -1.71 -2.38
C ALA A 34 0.70 -1.13 -2.88
N TYR A 35 1.49 -1.92 -3.59
CA TYR A 35 2.72 -1.42 -4.20
C TYR A 35 2.99 -2.01 -5.57
N HIS A 36 3.70 -1.23 -6.38
CA HIS A 36 4.21 -1.58 -7.69
C HIS A 36 5.67 -1.14 -7.79
N GLY A 37 6.53 -2.01 -8.32
CA GLY A 37 7.95 -1.71 -8.55
C GLY A 37 8.30 -1.91 -10.02
N GLY A 38 9.18 -1.06 -10.54
CA GLY A 38 9.72 -1.14 -11.89
C GLY A 38 11.24 -1.06 -11.86
N SER A 39 11.92 -1.86 -12.68
CA SER A 39 13.38 -1.83 -12.79
C SER A 39 13.80 -1.88 -14.24
N SER A 40 14.80 -1.08 -14.59
CA SER A 40 15.40 -1.01 -15.91
C SER A 40 16.92 -0.81 -15.80
N ILE A 41 17.62 -0.90 -16.92
CA ILE A 41 19.03 -0.50 -16.97
C ILE A 41 19.09 1.02 -16.81
N GLY A 42 19.72 1.48 -15.73
CA GLY A 42 19.89 2.89 -15.41
C GLY A 42 18.78 3.49 -14.56
N GLY A 43 17.82 2.70 -14.08
CA GLY A 43 16.75 3.23 -13.25
C GLY A 43 15.96 2.19 -12.46
N THR A 44 15.40 2.62 -11.35
CA THR A 44 14.48 1.82 -10.55
C THR A 44 13.43 2.73 -9.94
N SER A 45 12.20 2.22 -9.83
CA SER A 45 11.07 2.96 -9.28
C SER A 45 10.21 2.10 -8.38
N VAL A 46 9.51 2.76 -7.46
CA VAL A 46 8.45 2.16 -6.66
C VAL A 46 7.31 3.15 -6.49
N LEU A 47 6.09 2.61 -6.46
CA LEU A 47 4.87 3.30 -6.12
C LEU A 47 4.22 2.55 -4.94
N VAL A 48 3.99 3.24 -3.84
CA VAL A 48 3.31 2.72 -2.64
C VAL A 48 2.04 3.53 -2.40
N VAL A 49 0.93 2.84 -2.18
CA VAL A 49 -0.36 3.41 -1.82
C VAL A 49 -0.78 2.86 -0.45
N LEU A 50 -0.95 3.77 0.50
CA LEU A 50 -1.40 3.50 1.87
C LEU A 50 -2.72 4.26 2.12
N PRO A 51 -3.88 3.58 1.98
CA PRO A 51 -5.18 4.18 2.27
C PRO A 51 -5.31 4.59 3.74
N ASN A 52 -6.14 5.59 4.01
CA ASN A 52 -6.51 5.94 5.37
C ASN A 52 -7.56 4.94 5.89
N GLU A 53 -7.25 4.22 6.96
CA GLU A 53 -8.11 3.23 7.63
C GLU A 53 -9.50 3.78 8.02
N ALA A 54 -9.61 5.09 8.32
CA ALA A 54 -10.89 5.72 8.64
C ALA A 54 -11.88 5.69 7.45
N SER A 55 -11.36 5.71 6.22
CA SER A 55 -12.18 5.56 5.01
C SER A 55 -12.59 4.12 4.75
N GLY A 56 -11.84 3.13 5.26
CA GLY A 56 -12.12 1.70 5.10
C GLY A 56 -13.34 1.22 5.90
N ARG A 57 -13.66 1.90 7.01
CA ARG A 57 -14.79 1.56 7.89
C ARG A 57 -16.15 2.08 7.40
N MET A 58 -16.16 2.91 6.36
CA MET A 58 -17.39 3.40 5.75
C MET A 58 -18.02 2.33 4.84
N THR A 59 -19.31 2.08 5.04
CA THR A 59 -20.13 1.28 4.14
C THR A 59 -20.17 1.92 2.74
N ALA A 60 -20.40 1.11 1.70
CA ALA A 60 -20.54 1.61 0.33
C ALA A 60 -21.63 2.70 0.19
N ALA A 61 -22.67 2.66 1.04
CA ALA A 61 -23.71 3.68 1.09
C ALA A 61 -23.25 4.99 1.77
N GLU A 62 -22.41 4.91 2.81
CA GLU A 62 -21.80 6.08 3.45
C GLU A 62 -20.78 6.76 2.55
N ARG A 63 -19.98 5.97 1.82
CA ARG A 63 -19.02 6.47 0.84
C ARG A 63 -19.70 7.09 -0.40
N LYS A 64 -20.95 6.72 -0.70
CA LYS A 64 -21.76 7.34 -1.77
C LYS A 64 -22.44 8.63 -1.34
N ARG A 65 -22.70 8.79 -0.04
CA ARG A 65 -23.31 9.98 0.56
C ARG A 65 -22.28 11.02 0.96
N SER A 66 -21.09 10.57 1.35
CA SER A 66 -19.95 11.45 1.55
C SER A 66 -19.32 11.77 0.19
N ASN A 67 -19.13 13.05 -0.11
CA ASN A 67 -18.28 13.49 -1.23
C ASN A 67 -16.78 13.23 -0.96
N ASP A 68 -16.46 12.43 0.05
CA ASP A 68 -15.09 12.10 0.43
C ASP A 68 -14.45 11.19 -0.61
N LEU A 69 -13.53 11.78 -1.37
CA LEU A 69 -12.58 11.05 -2.19
C LEU A 69 -11.76 10.08 -1.31
N PRO A 70 -11.30 8.93 -1.86
CA PRO A 70 -10.38 8.06 -1.15
C PRO A 70 -9.20 8.86 -0.60
N ARG A 71 -9.02 8.83 0.72
CA ARG A 71 -7.92 9.50 1.40
C ARG A 71 -6.83 8.50 1.73
N GLY A 72 -5.59 8.96 1.75
CA GLY A 72 -4.42 8.14 2.04
C GLY A 72 -3.15 8.85 1.63
N VAL A 73 -2.04 8.12 1.73
CA VAL A 73 -0.72 8.56 1.32
C VAL A 73 -0.29 7.78 0.09
N VAL A 74 0.24 8.48 -0.90
CA VAL A 74 0.83 7.89 -2.10
C VAL A 74 2.28 8.37 -2.19
N ILE A 75 3.21 7.42 -2.24
CA ILE A 75 4.65 7.70 -2.38
C ILE A 75 5.13 7.13 -3.71
N ALA A 76 5.77 7.96 -4.52
CA ALA A 76 6.47 7.56 -5.73
C ALA A 76 7.96 7.91 -5.59
N ILE A 77 8.82 6.91 -5.74
CA ILE A 77 10.28 7.11 -5.78
C ILE A 77 10.75 6.67 -7.16
N ILE A 78 11.51 7.54 -7.83
CA ILE A 78 12.16 7.26 -9.12
C ILE A 78 13.63 7.62 -8.96
N GLY A 79 14.51 6.63 -9.13
CA GLY A 79 15.95 6.81 -9.03
C GLY A 79 16.65 6.38 -10.30
N ASN A 80 17.77 7.03 -10.60
CA ASN A 80 18.69 6.70 -11.71
C ASN A 80 19.72 5.61 -11.35
N LEU A 81 19.40 4.80 -10.33
CA LEU A 81 20.24 3.70 -9.86
C LEU A 81 19.52 2.39 -10.14
N SER A 82 20.19 1.51 -10.88
CA SER A 82 19.68 0.16 -11.20
C SER A 82 19.75 -0.74 -9.97
N GLY A 83 18.70 -1.54 -9.74
CA GLY A 83 18.71 -2.59 -8.72
C GLY A 83 18.60 -2.09 -7.28
N ALA A 84 18.26 -0.81 -7.08
CA ALA A 84 17.97 -0.27 -5.77
C ALA A 84 16.58 -0.72 -5.29
N ASP A 85 16.48 -1.29 -4.09
CA ASP A 85 15.17 -1.59 -3.51
C ASP A 85 14.63 -0.38 -2.74
N TYR A 86 13.66 0.30 -3.34
CA TYR A 86 13.00 1.46 -2.73
C TYR A 86 11.75 1.11 -1.92
N LYS A 87 11.31 -0.15 -1.90
CA LYS A 87 10.02 -0.53 -1.31
C LYS A 87 9.94 -0.19 0.18
N GLU A 88 10.90 -0.66 0.97
CA GLU A 88 10.91 -0.44 2.42
C GLU A 88 11.07 1.05 2.77
N ALA A 89 11.88 1.78 1.99
CA ALA A 89 12.02 3.22 2.13
C ALA A 89 10.70 3.96 1.85
N ALA A 90 10.04 3.65 0.73
CA ALA A 90 8.75 4.24 0.38
C ALA A 90 7.66 3.93 1.42
N LEU A 91 7.63 2.71 1.95
CA LEU A 91 6.68 2.33 3.00
C LEU A 91 6.96 3.07 4.32
N SER A 92 8.22 3.21 4.71
CA SER A 92 8.62 3.98 5.90
C SER A 92 8.20 5.44 5.77
N ILE A 93 8.49 6.07 4.63
CA ILE A 93 8.05 7.43 4.32
C ILE A 93 6.52 7.52 4.37
N ALA A 94 5.80 6.59 3.73
CA ALA A 94 4.34 6.60 3.70
C ALA A 94 3.76 6.59 5.12
N ARG A 95 4.30 5.75 6.01
CA ARG A 95 3.86 5.66 7.42
C ARG A 95 4.10 6.96 8.18
N GLU A 96 5.23 7.63 7.99
CA GLU A 96 5.47 8.93 8.63
C GLU A 96 4.48 9.99 8.14
N PHE A 97 4.20 10.03 6.84
CA PHE A 97 3.18 10.94 6.29
C PHE A 97 1.77 10.61 6.78
N THR A 98 1.45 9.33 6.98
CA THR A 98 0.14 8.93 7.51
C THR A 98 -0.11 9.48 8.91
N LYS A 99 0.92 9.53 9.77
CA LYS A 99 0.81 10.12 11.12
C LYS A 99 0.53 11.64 11.09
N LEU A 100 0.92 12.32 10.01
CA LEU A 100 0.69 13.76 9.83
C LEU A 100 -0.65 14.08 9.16
N ALA A 101 -1.21 13.12 8.42
CA ALA A 101 -2.44 13.25 7.65
C ALA A 101 -3.70 12.73 8.40
N SER A 102 -3.52 12.15 9.60
CA SER A 102 -4.56 11.61 10.47
C SER A 102 -5.12 12.65 11.43
#